data_AF-A0A7J4L9T9-F1
#
_entry.id   AF-A0A7J4L9T9-F1
#
_cell.length_a   1.000
_cell.length_b   1.000
_cell.length_c   1.000
_cell.angle_alpha   90.00
_cell.angle_beta   90.00
_cell.angle_gamma   90.00
#
_symmetry.space_group_name_H-M   'P 1'
#
loop_
_entity.id
_entity.type
_entity.pdbx_description
1 polymer ?
#
loop_
_entity_poly.entity_id
_entity_poly.type
_entity_poly.pdbx_seq_one_letter_code
_entity_poly.pdbx_strand_id
1 'polypeptide(L)'
;MSELIIKNGIVFDPLNNIQEEKRDICIKNGKIVDDVKNPTVLDVNGLLVLPGGVEGHSHIAGTKVNTGRLIRPEDGRRGLKPKTAITMPYSGYSVKNVYSEGYDYSIMGYTLAVEPAMPPLSAMHTHEELRDIPMIDKLALPLFGFNWFVMRYVSRGEIDKLAAYVAWVLKTTKGYGIKIVNPGGGENWKWGKNVNSLDDQVIHFGVTP
;
A
#
# COMPACT_ATOMS: atom_id res chain seq x y z
N MET A 1 -4.70 -23.10 -20.43
CA MET A 1 -5.49 -22.37 -19.40
C MET A 1 -5.27 -23.09 -18.09
N SER A 2 -4.84 -22.40 -17.04
CA SER A 2 -4.62 -23.01 -15.74
C SER A 2 -5.94 -23.09 -14.96
N GLU A 3 -6.33 -24.30 -14.60
CA GLU A 3 -7.43 -24.59 -13.67
C GLU A 3 -6.84 -25.19 -12.40
N LEU A 4 -7.29 -24.74 -11.24
CA LEU A 4 -6.86 -25.19 -9.91
C LEU A 4 -8.12 -25.40 -9.06
N ILE A 5 -8.11 -26.44 -8.24
CA ILE A 5 -9.11 -26.63 -7.19
C ILE A 5 -8.40 -26.79 -5.85
N ILE A 6 -8.75 -25.93 -4.89
CA ILE A 6 -8.33 -26.05 -3.49
C ILE A 6 -9.40 -26.91 -2.80
N LYS A 7 -9.05 -28.13 -2.41
CA LYS A 7 -10.00 -29.10 -1.86
C LYS A 7 -9.95 -29.19 -0.35
N ASN A 8 -11.10 -29.49 0.26
CA ASN A 8 -11.25 -29.84 1.68
C ASN A 8 -10.81 -28.74 2.67
N GLY A 9 -10.74 -27.48 2.25
CA GLY A 9 -10.32 -26.37 3.11
C GLY A 9 -11.40 -25.97 4.11
N ILE A 10 -10.98 -25.50 5.29
CA ILE A 10 -11.86 -24.85 6.26
C ILE A 10 -11.90 -23.36 5.90
N VAL A 11 -12.95 -22.95 5.20
CA VAL A 11 -13.06 -21.61 4.59
C VAL A 11 -13.60 -20.59 5.58
N PHE A 12 -12.96 -19.43 5.60
CA PHE A 12 -13.47 -18.22 6.26
C PHE A 12 -13.60 -17.10 5.23
N ASP A 13 -14.83 -16.64 5.01
CA ASP A 13 -15.13 -15.51 4.14
C ASP A 13 -16.28 -14.68 4.76
N PRO A 14 -15.94 -13.69 5.61
CA PRO A 14 -16.93 -12.86 6.29
C PRO A 14 -17.84 -12.08 5.34
N LEU A 15 -17.36 -11.67 4.16
CA LEU A 15 -18.16 -10.91 3.20
C LEU A 15 -19.28 -11.75 2.59
N ASN A 16 -19.07 -13.06 2.50
CA ASN A 16 -20.05 -14.03 2.02
C ASN A 16 -20.72 -14.82 3.15
N ASN A 17 -20.53 -14.42 4.41
CA ASN A 17 -21.05 -15.08 5.61
C ASN A 17 -20.65 -16.56 5.75
N ILE A 18 -19.43 -16.91 5.33
CA ILE A 18 -18.87 -18.26 5.49
C ILE A 18 -17.94 -18.26 6.70
N GLN A 19 -18.27 -19.07 7.71
CA GLN A 19 -17.48 -19.19 8.95
C GLN A 19 -17.24 -20.67 9.27
N GLU A 20 -15.98 -21.09 9.20
CA GLU A 20 -15.55 -22.46 9.55
C GLU A 20 -16.18 -23.58 8.71
N GLU A 21 -16.47 -23.32 7.43
CA GLU A 21 -17.13 -24.31 6.58
C GLU A 21 -16.13 -25.10 5.75
N LYS A 22 -16.30 -26.43 5.69
CA LYS A 22 -15.53 -27.27 4.76
C LYS A 22 -16.04 -27.07 3.34
N ARG A 23 -15.25 -26.43 2.48
CA ARG A 23 -15.61 -26.14 1.08
C ARG A 23 -14.42 -26.28 0.13
N ASP A 24 -14.73 -26.55 -1.14
CA ASP A 24 -13.76 -26.51 -2.23
C ASP A 24 -13.80 -25.13 -2.90
N ILE A 25 -12.64 -24.62 -3.34
CA ILE A 25 -12.53 -23.35 -4.08
C ILE A 25 -11.96 -23.61 -5.47
N CYS A 26 -12.77 -23.31 -6.49
CA CYS A 26 -12.40 -23.47 -7.90
C CYS A 26 -11.79 -22.18 -8.45
N ILE A 27 -10.64 -22.29 -9.12
CA ILE A 27 -9.90 -21.16 -9.68
C ILE A 27 -9.59 -21.44 -11.15
N LYS A 28 -9.89 -20.48 -12.02
CA LYS A 28 -9.58 -20.54 -13.46
C LYS A 28 -9.01 -19.22 -13.94
N ASN A 29 -7.84 -19.28 -14.57
CA ASN A 29 -7.14 -18.11 -15.14
C ASN A 29 -7.05 -16.92 -14.16
N GLY A 30 -6.75 -17.19 -12.88
CA GLY A 30 -6.58 -16.15 -11.85
C GLY A 30 -7.87 -15.57 -11.27
N LYS A 31 -9.03 -16.19 -11.52
CA LYS A 31 -10.32 -15.81 -10.94
C LYS A 31 -10.97 -16.99 -10.23
N ILE A 32 -11.68 -16.71 -9.14
CA ILE A 32 -12.57 -17.69 -8.49
C ILE A 32 -13.79 -17.91 -9.41
N VAL A 33 -14.17 -19.16 -9.61
CA VAL A 33 -15.28 -19.59 -10.49
C VAL A 33 -16.11 -20.67 -9.79
N ASP A 34 -17.30 -20.96 -10.31
CA ASP A 34 -18.17 -21.99 -9.72
C ASP A 34 -17.65 -23.43 -9.96
N ASP A 35 -17.03 -23.69 -11.12
CA ASP A 35 -16.61 -25.03 -11.51
C ASP A 35 -15.37 -25.04 -12.44
N VAL A 36 -14.65 -26.17 -12.45
CA VAL A 36 -13.45 -26.45 -13.25
C VAL A 36 -13.51 -27.87 -13.80
N LYS A 37 -13.02 -28.09 -15.03
CA LYS A 37 -13.16 -29.37 -15.72
C LYS A 37 -12.00 -30.32 -15.46
N ASN A 38 -10.77 -29.81 -15.65
CA ASN A 38 -9.55 -30.60 -15.49
C ASN A 38 -8.54 -29.80 -14.65
N PRO A 39 -8.84 -29.55 -13.36
CA PRO A 39 -7.97 -28.75 -12.51
C PRO A 39 -6.76 -29.54 -12.01
N THR A 40 -5.67 -28.82 -11.75
CA THR A 40 -4.68 -29.27 -10.77
C THR A 40 -5.34 -29.27 -9.39
N VAL A 41 -5.16 -30.34 -8.61
CA VAL A 41 -5.76 -30.45 -7.27
C VAL A 41 -4.74 -30.07 -6.21
N LEU A 42 -5.13 -29.16 -5.33
CA LEU A 42 -4.42 -28.83 -4.10
C LEU A 42 -5.29 -29.24 -2.91
N ASP A 43 -4.99 -30.38 -2.29
CA ASP A 43 -5.71 -30.85 -1.10
C ASP A 43 -5.16 -30.19 0.15
N VAL A 44 -6.02 -29.47 0.88
CA VAL A 44 -5.67 -28.70 2.08
C VAL A 44 -6.50 -29.14 3.29
N ASN A 45 -6.88 -30.42 3.33
CA ASN A 45 -7.67 -30.97 4.42
C ASN A 45 -7.07 -30.66 5.81
N GLY A 46 -7.87 -30.04 6.67
CA GLY A 46 -7.45 -29.62 8.01
C GLY A 46 -6.73 -28.27 8.07
N LEU A 47 -6.55 -27.58 6.95
CA LEU A 47 -5.99 -26.23 6.88
C LEU A 47 -7.09 -25.18 6.71
N LEU A 48 -6.80 -23.99 7.23
CA LEU A 48 -7.63 -22.81 7.02
C LEU A 48 -7.40 -22.24 5.62
N VAL A 49 -8.49 -21.80 4.98
CA VAL A 49 -8.47 -21.11 3.70
C VAL A 49 -9.15 -19.75 3.87
N LEU A 50 -8.39 -18.69 3.61
CA LEU A 50 -8.83 -17.31 3.73
C LEU A 50 -8.56 -16.57 2.41
N PRO A 51 -9.29 -15.46 2.13
CA PRO A 51 -8.88 -14.51 1.11
C PRO A 51 -7.46 -14.00 1.36
N GLY A 52 -6.77 -13.60 0.29
CA GLY A 52 -5.47 -12.95 0.41
C GLY A 52 -5.56 -11.68 1.26
N GLY A 53 -4.59 -11.50 2.16
CA GLY A 53 -4.56 -10.36 3.08
C GLY A 53 -4.44 -9.02 2.34
N VAL A 54 -5.13 -8.00 2.86
CA VAL A 54 -5.15 -6.63 2.33
C VAL A 54 -4.57 -5.69 3.39
N GLU A 55 -3.37 -5.18 3.15
CA GLU A 55 -2.72 -4.18 3.99
C GLU A 55 -3.13 -2.77 3.53
N GLY A 56 -3.93 -2.09 4.36
CA GLY A 56 -4.49 -0.77 4.05
C GLY A 56 -3.54 0.41 4.29
N HIS A 57 -2.43 0.23 4.99
CA HIS A 57 -1.51 1.30 5.34
C HIS A 57 -0.10 0.79 5.74
N SER A 58 0.83 0.73 4.79
CA SER A 58 2.23 0.39 5.09
C SER A 58 3.25 1.21 4.29
N HIS A 59 4.27 1.73 4.99
CA HIS A 59 5.33 2.54 4.38
C HIS A 59 6.38 1.67 3.70
N ILE A 60 6.07 1.19 2.50
CA ILE A 60 6.90 0.23 1.75
C ILE A 60 7.74 0.87 0.63
N ALA A 61 7.37 2.09 0.17
CA ALA A 61 8.00 2.70 -0.99
C ALA A 61 8.16 4.23 -0.94
N GLY A 62 9.21 4.69 -1.61
CA GLY A 62 9.46 6.11 -1.93
C GLY A 62 10.53 6.76 -1.07
N THR A 63 10.78 8.04 -1.35
CA THR A 63 11.89 8.84 -0.81
C THR A 63 12.09 8.67 0.70
N LYS A 64 11.04 8.89 1.50
CA LYS A 64 11.11 8.75 2.97
C LYS A 64 11.52 7.35 3.44
N VAL A 65 11.03 6.29 2.78
CA VAL A 65 11.32 4.90 3.15
C VAL A 65 12.77 4.60 2.80
N ASN A 66 13.20 5.01 1.60
CA ASN A 66 14.58 4.81 1.16
C ASN A 66 15.60 5.61 1.99
N THR A 67 15.27 6.83 2.41
CA THR A 67 16.09 7.58 3.36
C THR A 67 16.26 6.78 4.66
N GLY A 68 15.18 6.16 5.16
CA GLY A 68 15.25 5.26 6.32
C GLY A 68 16.19 4.07 6.13
N ARG A 69 16.21 3.47 4.93
CA ARG A 69 17.17 2.39 4.57
C ARG A 69 18.61 2.90 4.56
N LEU A 70 18.84 4.07 3.95
CA LEU A 70 20.18 4.65 3.74
C LEU A 70 20.85 5.08 5.05
N ILE A 71 20.10 5.73 5.95
CA ILE A 71 20.67 6.25 7.21
C ILE A 71 20.81 5.19 8.30
N ARG A 72 20.39 3.94 8.04
CA ARG A 72 20.36 2.84 9.02
C ARG A 72 21.14 1.59 8.56
N PRO A 73 22.46 1.71 8.29
CA PRO A 73 23.26 0.56 7.87
C PRO A 73 23.34 -0.54 8.94
N GLU A 74 23.13 -0.23 10.22
CA GLU A 74 22.98 -1.20 11.29
C GLU A 74 21.73 -2.06 11.15
N ASP A 75 20.61 -1.50 10.68
CA ASP A 75 19.39 -2.24 10.37
C ASP A 75 19.58 -3.06 9.09
N GLY A 76 20.22 -2.46 8.07
CA GLY A 76 20.51 -3.14 6.81
C GLY A 76 21.35 -4.42 6.95
N ARG A 77 22.22 -4.49 7.97
CA ARG A 77 23.00 -5.69 8.31
C ARG A 77 22.21 -6.76 9.06
N ARG A 78 21.03 -6.44 9.60
CA ARG A 78 20.13 -7.39 10.24
C ARG A 78 19.23 -8.03 9.18
N GLY A 79 18.87 -9.30 9.37
CA GLY A 79 17.94 -10.00 8.48
C GLY A 79 18.49 -10.31 7.08
N LEU A 80 19.81 -10.26 6.89
CA LEU A 80 20.45 -10.58 5.62
C LEU A 80 20.15 -12.03 5.20
N LYS A 81 19.72 -12.21 3.96
CA LYS A 81 19.62 -13.50 3.29
C LYS A 81 20.25 -13.38 1.90
N PRO A 82 21.07 -14.35 1.47
CA PRO A 82 21.68 -14.31 0.15
C PRO A 82 20.62 -14.45 -0.95
N LYS A 83 21.00 -14.08 -2.18
CA LYS A 83 20.22 -14.41 -3.38
C LYS A 83 20.04 -15.93 -3.48
N THR A 84 18.85 -16.37 -3.90
CA THR A 84 18.56 -17.78 -4.22
C THR A 84 18.23 -17.92 -5.72
N ALA A 85 17.86 -19.12 -6.16
CA ALA A 85 17.37 -19.35 -7.51
C ALA A 85 16.09 -18.56 -7.84
N ILE A 86 15.27 -18.24 -6.82
CA ILE A 86 13.94 -17.62 -7.00
C ILE A 86 13.75 -16.30 -6.27
N THR A 87 14.67 -15.91 -5.37
CA THR A 87 14.58 -14.66 -4.61
C THR A 87 15.84 -13.81 -4.72
N MET A 88 15.67 -12.50 -4.74
CA MET A 88 16.74 -11.52 -4.58
C MET A 88 17.22 -11.46 -3.10
N PRO A 89 18.40 -10.86 -2.81
CA PRO A 89 18.90 -10.74 -1.44
C PRO A 89 17.97 -9.95 -0.53
N TYR A 90 17.99 -10.31 0.76
CA TYR A 90 17.30 -9.58 1.82
C TYR A 90 18.28 -8.63 2.50
N SER A 91 17.78 -7.46 2.91
CA SER A 91 18.48 -6.52 3.78
C SER A 91 17.47 -5.67 4.52
N GLY A 92 17.79 -5.33 5.77
CA GLY A 92 16.89 -4.60 6.66
C GLY A 92 16.05 -5.54 7.53
N TYR A 93 15.90 -5.17 8.79
CA TYR A 93 14.99 -5.83 9.72
C TYR A 93 13.72 -5.01 9.89
N SER A 94 13.87 -3.72 10.18
CA SER A 94 12.75 -2.79 10.38
C SER A 94 12.39 -1.99 9.13
N VAL A 95 13.37 -1.61 8.30
CA VAL A 95 13.10 -0.97 7.00
C VAL A 95 13.75 -1.81 5.92
N LYS A 96 12.97 -2.77 5.42
CA LYS A 96 13.41 -3.80 4.49
C LYS A 96 13.66 -3.23 3.10
N ASN A 97 14.57 -3.84 2.35
CA ASN A 97 14.69 -3.56 0.92
C ASN A 97 13.43 -3.98 0.15
N VAL A 98 13.25 -3.44 -1.05
CA VAL A 98 12.04 -3.65 -1.87
C VAL A 98 11.71 -5.12 -2.13
N TYR A 99 12.73 -5.97 -2.30
CA TYR A 99 12.51 -7.39 -2.55
C TYR A 99 11.96 -8.13 -1.33
N SER A 100 12.61 -7.96 -0.18
CA SER A 100 12.22 -8.64 1.05
C SER A 100 10.85 -8.21 1.56
N GLU A 101 10.42 -6.98 1.30
CA GLU A 101 9.05 -6.54 1.59
C GLU A 101 8.01 -7.44 0.89
N GLY A 102 8.11 -7.60 -0.44
CA GLY A 102 7.14 -8.39 -1.19
C GLY A 102 7.13 -9.86 -0.76
N TYR A 103 8.29 -10.43 -0.45
CA TYR A 103 8.40 -11.80 0.02
C TYR A 103 7.78 -12.00 1.41
N ASP A 104 8.08 -11.11 2.37
CA ASP A 104 7.58 -11.25 3.74
C ASP A 104 6.05 -11.08 3.79
N TYR A 105 5.48 -10.12 3.03
CA TYR A 105 4.02 -10.04 2.87
C TYR A 105 3.43 -11.33 2.30
N SER A 106 4.04 -11.88 1.26
CA SER A 106 3.55 -13.10 0.60
C SER A 106 3.63 -14.34 1.50
N ILE A 107 4.69 -14.46 2.32
CA ILE A 107 4.84 -15.54 3.31
C ILE A 107 3.73 -15.50 4.35
N MET A 108 3.28 -14.29 4.73
CA MET A 108 2.17 -14.10 5.66
C MET A 108 0.79 -14.28 5.01
N GLY A 109 0.72 -14.51 3.70
CA GLY A 109 -0.55 -14.65 2.96
C GLY A 109 -1.19 -13.33 2.52
N TYR A 110 -0.47 -12.21 2.57
CA TYR A 110 -0.94 -10.93 2.02
C TYR A 110 -0.72 -10.86 0.52
N THR A 111 -1.70 -10.29 -0.18
CA THR A 111 -1.68 -10.16 -1.64
C THR A 111 -1.82 -8.72 -2.11
N LEU A 112 -2.14 -7.76 -1.23
CA LEU A 112 -2.18 -6.34 -1.55
C LEU A 112 -1.59 -5.49 -0.42
N ALA A 113 -0.82 -4.46 -0.76
CA ALA A 113 -0.38 -3.44 0.19
C ALA A 113 -0.52 -2.01 -0.36
N VAL A 114 -0.85 -1.08 0.54
CA VAL A 114 -1.06 0.33 0.23
C VAL A 114 0.09 1.18 0.78
N GLU A 115 0.85 1.85 -0.09
CA GLU A 115 1.80 2.90 0.30
C GLU A 115 1.02 4.18 0.66
N PRO A 116 0.99 4.57 1.94
CA PRO A 116 0.04 5.55 2.43
C PRO A 116 0.44 7.00 2.17
N ALA A 117 1.69 7.29 1.75
CA ALA A 117 2.21 8.64 1.74
C ALA A 117 3.24 8.83 0.60
N MET A 118 2.74 9.15 -0.58
CA MET A 118 3.54 9.51 -1.75
C MET A 118 3.57 11.04 -1.94
N PRO A 119 4.71 11.71 -1.77
CA PRO A 119 4.82 13.11 -2.18
C PRO A 119 4.65 13.22 -3.70
N PRO A 120 3.75 14.08 -4.23
CA PRO A 120 3.47 14.15 -5.66
C PRO A 120 4.70 14.37 -6.55
N LEU A 121 5.65 15.20 -6.11
CA LEU A 121 6.88 15.50 -6.86
C LEU A 121 7.81 14.27 -6.99
N SER A 122 7.84 13.40 -5.98
CA SER A 122 8.68 12.20 -5.97
C SER A 122 7.91 10.93 -6.32
N ALA A 123 6.77 11.05 -7.01
CA ALA A 123 5.94 9.92 -7.38
C ALA A 123 6.70 8.89 -8.23
N MET A 124 7.59 9.34 -9.12
CA MET A 124 8.41 8.43 -9.94
C MET A 124 9.24 7.48 -9.07
N HIS A 125 9.93 7.99 -8.05
CA HIS A 125 10.72 7.15 -7.13
C HIS A 125 9.83 6.14 -6.39
N THR A 126 8.65 6.57 -5.91
CA THR A 126 7.69 5.62 -5.30
C THR A 126 7.33 4.50 -6.28
N HIS A 127 6.99 4.82 -7.53
CA HIS A 127 6.62 3.79 -8.53
C HIS A 127 7.79 2.91 -8.96
N GLU A 128 9.01 3.43 -9.03
CA GLU A 128 10.20 2.63 -9.28
C GLU A 128 10.44 1.61 -8.18
N GLU A 129 10.27 1.99 -6.91
CA GLU A 129 10.35 1.03 -5.80
C GLU A 129 9.18 0.05 -5.80
N LEU A 130 7.94 0.51 -6.00
CA LEU A 130 6.77 -0.37 -6.06
C LEU A 130 6.90 -1.42 -7.17
N ARG A 131 7.47 -1.06 -8.33
CA ARG A 131 7.75 -2.00 -9.41
C ARG A 131 8.67 -3.14 -8.95
N ASP A 132 9.66 -2.83 -8.12
CA ASP A 132 10.68 -3.79 -7.71
C ASP A 132 10.24 -4.64 -6.50
N ILE A 133 9.13 -4.28 -5.82
CA ILE A 133 8.48 -5.11 -4.81
C ILE A 133 7.73 -6.25 -5.52
N PRO A 134 8.10 -7.53 -5.32
CA PRO A 134 7.51 -8.65 -6.04
C PRO A 134 6.17 -9.13 -5.43
N MET A 135 5.47 -9.99 -6.17
CA MET A 135 4.32 -10.82 -5.75
C MET A 135 3.01 -10.10 -5.44
N ILE A 136 3.00 -9.11 -4.56
CA ILE A 136 1.78 -8.44 -4.08
C ILE A 136 1.28 -7.37 -5.05
N ASP A 137 -0.02 -7.13 -5.12
CA ASP A 137 -0.60 -5.93 -5.72
C ASP A 137 -0.31 -4.70 -4.86
N LYS A 138 -0.17 -3.54 -5.50
CA LYS A 138 0.30 -2.31 -4.85
C LYS A 138 -0.42 -1.09 -5.36
N LEU A 139 -0.66 -0.13 -4.46
CA LEU A 139 -1.12 1.21 -4.81
C LEU A 139 -0.49 2.25 -3.88
N ALA A 140 -0.48 3.52 -4.31
CA ALA A 140 0.09 4.63 -3.55
C ALA A 140 -0.93 5.77 -3.36
N LEU A 141 -0.89 6.41 -2.18
CA LEU A 141 -1.76 7.53 -1.84
C LEU A 141 -0.98 8.86 -1.86
N PRO A 142 -1.21 9.75 -2.83
CA PRO A 142 -0.61 11.07 -2.84
C PRO A 142 -1.07 11.96 -1.68
N LEU A 143 -0.16 12.78 -1.17
CA LEU A 143 -0.39 13.68 -0.03
C LEU A 143 -1.01 15.02 -0.47
N PHE A 144 -2.10 15.40 0.20
CA PHE A 144 -2.84 16.64 -0.06
C PHE A 144 -2.93 17.59 1.15
N GLY A 145 -2.73 17.09 2.38
CA GLY A 145 -3.02 17.83 3.62
C GLY A 145 -2.25 19.15 3.83
N PHE A 146 -1.12 19.35 3.17
CA PHE A 146 -0.34 20.60 3.22
C PHE A 146 0.03 21.07 1.80
N ASN A 147 -0.77 20.69 0.80
CA ASN A 147 -0.56 21.10 -0.58
C ASN A 147 -1.05 22.53 -0.79
N TRP A 148 -0.22 23.39 -1.38
CA TRP A 148 -0.53 24.82 -1.57
C TRP A 148 -1.76 25.07 -2.45
N PHE A 149 -1.96 24.28 -3.51
CA PHE A 149 -3.15 24.44 -4.37
C PHE A 149 -4.42 24.03 -3.62
N VAL A 150 -4.35 22.96 -2.84
CA VAL A 150 -5.46 22.52 -1.97
C VAL A 150 -5.84 23.64 -1.01
N MET A 151 -4.88 24.14 -0.23
CA MET A 151 -5.14 25.16 0.78
C MET A 151 -5.68 26.47 0.16
N ARG A 152 -5.20 26.86 -1.03
CA ARG A 152 -5.71 28.04 -1.75
C ARG A 152 -7.14 27.88 -2.26
N TYR A 153 -7.50 26.70 -2.77
CA TYR A 153 -8.86 26.47 -3.24
C TYR A 153 -9.84 26.33 -2.07
N VAL A 154 -9.42 25.67 -0.98
CA VAL A 154 -10.18 25.57 0.26
C VAL A 154 -10.45 26.95 0.87
N SER A 155 -9.43 27.81 0.97
CA SER A 155 -9.60 29.16 1.56
C SER A 155 -10.56 30.06 0.79
N ARG A 156 -10.82 29.76 -0.48
CA ARG A 156 -11.70 30.51 -1.37
C ARG A 156 -13.05 29.83 -1.62
N GLY A 157 -13.30 28.65 -1.04
CA GLY A 157 -14.50 27.86 -1.31
C GLY A 157 -14.60 27.35 -2.76
N GLU A 158 -13.49 27.25 -3.49
CA GLU A 158 -13.45 26.89 -4.92
C GLU A 158 -13.43 25.36 -5.12
N ILE A 159 -14.48 24.66 -4.67
CA ILE A 159 -14.56 23.19 -4.63
C ILE A 159 -14.40 22.54 -6.01
N ASP A 160 -14.97 23.13 -7.07
CA ASP A 160 -14.84 22.58 -8.42
C ASP A 160 -13.39 22.60 -8.92
N LYS A 161 -12.66 23.68 -8.61
CA LYS A 161 -11.23 23.79 -8.96
C LYS A 161 -10.38 22.86 -8.11
N LEU A 162 -10.73 22.68 -6.84
CA LEU A 162 -10.10 21.70 -5.97
C LEU A 162 -10.26 20.28 -6.52
N ALA A 163 -11.48 19.88 -6.91
CA ALA A 163 -11.76 18.58 -7.47
C ALA A 163 -10.99 18.35 -8.78
N ALA A 164 -10.94 19.34 -9.67
CA ALA A 164 -10.16 19.26 -10.91
C ALA A 164 -8.66 19.10 -10.64
N TYR A 165 -8.12 19.84 -9.65
CA TYR A 165 -6.73 19.73 -9.23
C TYR A 165 -6.43 18.34 -8.66
N VAL A 166 -7.26 17.82 -7.77
CA VAL A 166 -7.11 16.47 -7.19
C VAL A 166 -7.12 15.41 -8.29
N ALA A 167 -8.08 15.48 -9.23
CA ALA A 167 -8.15 14.56 -10.36
C ALA A 167 -6.87 14.60 -11.22
N TRP A 168 -6.32 15.79 -11.47
CA TRP A 168 -5.06 15.95 -12.19
C TRP A 168 -3.87 15.34 -11.41
N VAL A 169 -3.77 15.57 -10.10
CA VAL A 169 -2.70 14.98 -9.27
C VAL A 169 -2.79 13.47 -9.27
N LEU A 170 -3.97 12.88 -9.05
CA LEU A 170 -4.16 11.43 -9.06
C LEU A 170 -3.73 10.83 -10.42
N LYS A 171 -4.17 11.43 -11.53
CA LYS A 171 -3.83 10.97 -12.88
C LYS A 171 -2.33 11.08 -13.21
N THR A 172 -1.71 12.21 -12.87
CA THR A 172 -0.29 12.48 -13.19
C THR A 172 0.64 11.64 -12.33
N THR A 173 0.37 11.55 -11.04
CA THR A 173 1.18 10.76 -10.09
C THR A 173 0.85 9.27 -10.10
N LYS A 174 -0.18 8.82 -10.85
CA LYS A 174 -0.73 7.45 -10.78
C LYS A 174 -1.09 7.06 -9.34
N GLY A 175 -1.59 8.02 -8.58
CA GLY A 175 -2.08 7.85 -7.23
C GLY A 175 -3.50 7.31 -7.21
N TYR A 176 -3.84 6.55 -6.17
CA TYR A 176 -5.13 5.89 -6.05
C TYR A 176 -6.17 6.73 -5.30
N GLY A 177 -5.75 7.49 -4.28
CA GLY A 177 -6.68 8.23 -3.41
C GLY A 177 -6.05 9.44 -2.72
N ILE A 178 -6.88 10.16 -1.96
CA ILE A 178 -6.48 11.36 -1.23
C ILE A 178 -5.93 10.96 0.13
N LYS A 179 -4.65 11.28 0.40
CA LYS A 179 -4.09 11.20 1.76
C LYS A 179 -3.98 12.57 2.41
N ILE A 180 -4.41 12.65 3.66
CA ILE A 180 -4.23 13.81 4.52
C ILE A 180 -3.41 13.37 5.74
N VAL A 181 -2.30 14.06 6.00
CA VAL A 181 -1.42 13.83 7.17
C VAL A 181 -1.15 15.19 7.78
N ASN A 182 -1.53 15.37 9.06
CA ASN A 182 -1.37 16.62 9.82
C ASN A 182 -1.67 17.86 8.95
N PRO A 183 -2.94 18.05 8.52
CA PRO A 183 -3.28 19.07 7.55
C PRO A 183 -2.85 20.45 8.06
N GLY A 184 -2.17 21.21 7.21
CA GLY A 184 -1.58 22.49 7.60
C GLY A 184 -0.32 22.41 8.48
N GLY A 185 -0.20 21.44 9.37
CA GLY A 185 0.98 21.30 10.24
C GLY A 185 2.29 21.09 9.47
N GLY A 186 2.26 20.29 8.39
CA GLY A 186 3.40 20.14 7.49
C GLY A 186 3.81 21.44 6.77
N GLU A 187 2.87 22.37 6.57
CA GLU A 187 3.18 23.71 6.05
C GLU A 187 3.80 24.58 7.15
N ASN A 188 3.18 24.63 8.33
CA ASN A 188 3.69 25.41 9.47
C ASN A 188 5.10 24.97 9.90
N TRP A 189 5.44 23.69 9.71
CA TRP A 189 6.76 23.15 10.01
C TRP A 189 7.89 23.82 9.22
N LYS A 190 7.61 24.31 8.01
CA LYS A 190 8.59 25.07 7.19
C LYS A 190 9.05 26.37 7.87
N TRP A 191 8.27 26.84 8.84
CA TRP A 191 8.53 28.03 9.65
C TRP A 191 8.91 27.69 11.10
N GLY A 192 9.27 26.44 11.38
CA GLY A 192 9.61 25.97 12.73
C GLY A 192 8.41 25.93 13.69
N LYS A 193 7.18 25.87 13.17
CA LYS A 193 5.93 25.80 13.96
C LYS A 193 5.14 24.54 13.64
N ASN A 194 3.99 24.36 14.28
CA ASN A 194 3.02 23.33 13.97
C ASN A 194 1.60 23.88 14.15
N VAL A 195 0.58 23.09 13.83
CA VAL A 195 -0.78 23.23 14.36
C VAL A 195 -0.91 22.33 15.59
N ASN A 196 -1.65 22.76 16.60
CA ASN A 196 -1.90 22.04 17.86
C ASN A 196 -3.39 21.70 18.06
N SER A 197 -4.28 22.27 17.24
CA SER A 197 -5.72 22.02 17.27
C SER A 197 -6.30 22.07 15.85
N LEU A 198 -7.56 21.67 15.70
CA LEU A 198 -8.29 21.77 14.44
C LEU A 198 -8.69 23.21 14.08
N ASP A 199 -8.48 24.16 14.99
CA ASP A 199 -8.83 25.58 14.79
C ASP A 199 -7.58 26.46 14.55
N ASP A 200 -6.38 25.87 14.66
CA ASP A 200 -5.12 26.58 14.48
C ASP A 200 -4.93 27.00 13.02
N GLN A 201 -4.46 28.23 12.83
CA GLN A 201 -4.27 28.78 11.50
C GLN A 201 -3.03 28.20 10.81
N VAL A 202 -3.20 27.90 9.52
CA VAL A 202 -2.07 27.59 8.63
C VAL A 202 -1.44 28.90 8.12
N ILE A 203 -0.15 29.07 8.39
CA ILE A 203 0.61 30.29 8.12
C ILE A 203 0.51 30.61 6.61
N HIS A 204 0.09 31.83 6.29
CA HIS A 204 -0.12 32.37 4.93
C HIS A 204 -1.32 31.84 4.13
N PHE A 205 -2.08 30.86 4.63
CA PHE A 205 -3.19 30.27 3.87
C PHE A 205 -4.58 30.61 4.40
N GLY A 206 -4.70 31.03 5.67
CA GLY A 206 -5.99 31.43 6.25
C GLY A 206 -7.02 30.29 6.28
N VAL A 207 -6.53 29.06 6.46
CA VAL A 207 -7.34 27.84 6.62
C VAL A 207 -6.96 27.16 7.93
N THR A 208 -7.82 26.27 8.38
CA THR A 208 -7.58 25.37 9.52
C THR A 208 -7.47 23.92 9.02
N PRO A 209 -6.91 23.01 9.84
CA PRO A 209 -6.91 21.56 9.61
C PRO A 209 -8.23 20.95 9.14
#